data_AF-A0A0W0EYA2-F1
#
_entry.id   AF-A0A0W0EYA2-F1
#
_cell.length_a   1.000
_cell.length_b   1.000
_cell.length_c   1.000
_cell.angle_alpha   90.00
_cell.angle_beta   90.00
_cell.angle_gamma   90.00
#
_symmetry.space_group_name_H-M   'P 1'
#
loop_
_entity.id
_entity.type
_entity.pdbx_description
1 polymer ?
#
loop_
_entity_poly.entity_id
_entity_poly.type
_entity_poly.pdbx_seq_one_letter_code
_entity_poly.pdbx_strand_id
1 'polypeptide(L)'
;MARITFLLIALVQFFSFATSYGATIAKRGPPAGAILVKANSLDASNGEFSKIQDAVESLPNDGSSQVIYIYGGTYKEQVVITRKGPLMIIGETNSDGSNAVTIVHSSSLSQVNTDEETATLRVHTDNFSMYNIDVKNTFGQASENGQALALSTSGNNQGFYACGFYGYQDTILVNGGTQFFAYCYIEGAVDYIFGQHGRSIFYKCVLASIGKGYITAHGPSAGENSIIVIDSSTIKAAVDGLQHQVYLGRPWSEYAK
;
A
#
# COMPACT_ATOMS: atom_id res chain seq x y z
N MET A 1 17.58 -27.65 -17.40
CA MET A 1 16.23 -27.91 -16.84
C MET A 1 16.19 -28.03 -15.31
N ALA A 2 17.21 -28.55 -14.62
CA ALA A 2 17.15 -28.76 -13.17
C ALA A 2 17.27 -27.50 -12.26
N ARG A 3 17.76 -26.36 -12.78
CA ARG A 3 17.93 -25.12 -11.98
C ARG A 3 16.66 -24.27 -11.82
N ILE A 4 15.67 -24.44 -12.69
CA ILE A 4 14.42 -23.65 -12.67
C ILE A 4 13.42 -24.25 -11.66
N THR A 5 13.42 -25.57 -11.49
CA THR A 5 12.51 -26.27 -10.57
C THR A 5 12.81 -25.97 -9.09
N PHE A 6 14.08 -25.77 -8.72
CA PHE A 6 14.47 -25.42 -7.35
C PHE A 6 14.04 -24.00 -6.94
N LEU A 7 14.04 -23.05 -7.87
CA LEU A 7 13.63 -21.66 -7.59
C LEU A 7 12.11 -21.56 -7.36
N LEU A 8 11.32 -22.33 -8.12
CA LEU A 8 9.86 -22.40 -7.95
C LEU A 8 9.46 -23.04 -6.63
N ILE A 9 10.15 -24.10 -6.18
CA ILE A 9 9.85 -24.76 -4.90
C ILE A 9 10.22 -23.85 -3.71
N ALA A 10 11.33 -23.11 -3.79
CA ALA A 10 11.72 -22.15 -2.77
C ALA A 10 10.76 -20.95 -2.69
N LEU A 11 10.28 -20.42 -3.83
CA LEU A 11 9.24 -19.38 -3.85
C LEU A 11 7.94 -19.88 -3.21
N VAL A 12 7.44 -21.05 -3.60
CA VAL A 12 6.17 -21.60 -3.09
C VAL A 12 6.21 -21.85 -1.58
N GLN A 13 7.36 -22.29 -1.03
CA GLN A 13 7.53 -22.44 0.42
C GLN A 13 7.67 -21.10 1.17
N PHE A 14 8.31 -20.09 0.58
CA PHE A 14 8.31 -18.72 1.12
C PHE A 14 6.90 -18.10 1.15
N PHE A 15 6.09 -18.37 0.12
CA PHE A 15 4.72 -17.84 -0.03
C PHE A 15 3.71 -18.45 0.95
N SER A 16 3.86 -19.74 1.26
CA SER A 16 3.04 -20.42 2.27
C SER A 16 3.48 -20.08 3.71
N PHE A 17 4.75 -19.73 3.91
CA PHE A 17 5.21 -19.15 5.18
C PHE A 17 4.75 -17.70 5.36
N ALA A 18 4.87 -16.80 4.38
CA ALA A 18 4.47 -15.39 4.54
C ALA A 18 2.96 -15.20 4.82
N THR A 19 2.11 -16.02 4.18
CA THR A 19 0.65 -16.01 4.42
C THR A 19 0.27 -16.59 5.78
N SER A 20 0.93 -17.67 6.20
CA SER A 20 0.69 -18.24 7.53
C SER A 20 1.27 -17.39 8.65
N TYR A 21 2.44 -16.76 8.46
CA TYR A 21 3.10 -15.91 9.46
C TYR A 21 2.36 -14.56 9.64
N GLY A 22 1.93 -13.90 8.56
CA GLY A 22 1.14 -12.66 8.65
C GLY A 22 -0.22 -12.87 9.32
N ALA A 23 -0.96 -13.92 8.92
CA ALA A 23 -2.25 -14.24 9.51
C ALA A 23 -2.15 -14.78 10.96
N THR A 24 -1.04 -15.41 11.37
CA THR A 24 -0.83 -15.82 12.76
C THR A 24 -0.27 -14.73 13.66
N ILE A 25 0.48 -13.75 13.14
CA ILE A 25 0.94 -12.59 13.93
C ILE A 25 -0.23 -11.68 14.28
N ALA A 26 -1.11 -11.36 13.32
CA ALA A 26 -2.24 -10.45 13.57
C ALA A 26 -3.23 -10.97 14.63
N LYS A 27 -3.29 -12.29 14.85
CA LYS A 27 -4.12 -12.95 15.87
C LYS A 27 -3.44 -13.12 17.24
N ARG A 28 -2.14 -12.84 17.36
CA ARG A 28 -1.33 -13.11 18.58
C ARG A 28 -0.99 -11.86 19.39
N GLY A 29 -1.50 -10.69 19.00
CA GLY A 29 -1.15 -9.41 19.61
C GLY A 29 0.21 -8.89 19.14
N PRO A 30 0.71 -7.79 19.73
CA PRO A 30 1.95 -7.16 19.29
C PRO A 30 3.17 -8.08 19.47
N PRO A 31 4.08 -8.15 18.47
CA PRO A 31 5.37 -8.81 18.64
C PRO A 31 6.18 -8.20 19.79
N ALA A 32 7.00 -9.02 20.46
CA ALA A 32 7.89 -8.53 21.51
C ALA A 32 8.84 -7.45 20.97
N GLY A 33 8.92 -6.32 21.67
CA GLY A 33 9.76 -5.18 21.28
C GLY A 33 9.16 -4.28 20.19
N ALA A 34 7.92 -4.53 19.74
CA ALA A 34 7.25 -3.61 18.83
C ALA A 34 6.90 -2.29 19.53
N ILE A 35 7.06 -1.18 18.80
CA ILE A 35 6.50 0.11 19.19
C ILE A 35 4.98 0.03 19.01
N LEU A 36 4.24 0.47 20.02
CA LEU A 36 2.79 0.34 20.07
C LEU A 36 2.12 1.65 19.71
N VAL A 37 1.14 1.59 18.81
CA VAL A 37 0.31 2.72 18.42
C VAL A 37 -1.15 2.41 18.75
N LYS A 38 -1.80 3.26 19.54
CA LYS A 38 -3.19 3.09 19.97
C LYS A 38 -3.93 4.42 19.97
N ALA A 39 -4.98 4.50 19.15
CA ALA A 39 -5.83 5.68 19.12
C ALA A 39 -6.40 5.97 20.52
N ASN A 40 -6.37 7.24 20.94
CA ASN A 40 -6.86 7.71 22.23
C ASN A 40 -6.14 7.15 23.48
N SER A 41 -4.88 6.68 23.37
CA SER A 41 -4.08 6.39 24.57
C SER A 41 -3.79 7.68 25.33
N LEU A 42 -4.29 7.78 26.57
CA LEU A 42 -4.06 8.90 27.49
C LEU A 42 -2.79 8.68 28.34
N ASP A 43 -2.24 7.48 28.34
CA ASP A 43 -1.11 7.07 29.18
C ASP A 43 0.15 6.89 28.34
N ALA A 44 0.89 7.99 28.16
CA ALA A 44 2.27 7.93 27.62
C ALA A 44 3.25 7.19 28.56
N SER A 45 2.83 6.86 29.78
CA SER A 45 3.68 6.27 30.82
C SER A 45 4.19 4.86 30.51
N ASN A 46 3.62 4.17 29.50
CA ASN A 46 4.07 2.85 29.05
C ASN A 46 4.66 2.83 27.62
N GLY A 47 4.98 4.00 27.03
CA GLY A 47 5.63 4.07 25.71
C GLY A 47 4.72 3.79 24.51
N GLU A 48 3.41 4.01 24.65
CA GLU A 48 2.45 3.95 23.54
C GLU A 48 2.35 5.30 22.82
N PHE A 49 2.19 5.28 21.50
CA PHE A 49 1.92 6.46 20.67
C PHE A 49 0.44 6.56 20.30
N SER A 50 -0.10 7.78 20.25
CA SER A 50 -1.48 8.03 19.78
C SER A 50 -1.58 8.22 18.26
N LYS A 51 -0.45 8.55 17.62
CA LYS A 51 -0.30 8.79 16.18
C LYS A 51 0.74 7.85 15.59
N ILE A 52 0.52 7.44 14.34
CA ILE A 52 1.44 6.58 13.60
C ILE A 52 2.70 7.38 13.23
N GLN A 53 2.54 8.65 12.83
CA GLN A 53 3.69 9.48 12.45
C GLN A 53 4.66 9.67 13.63
N ASP A 54 4.16 9.98 14.83
CA ASP A 54 4.98 10.13 16.04
C ASP A 54 5.77 8.84 16.35
N ALA A 55 5.15 7.67 16.16
CA ALA A 55 5.82 6.39 16.34
C ALA A 55 6.93 6.18 15.30
N VAL A 56 6.69 6.50 14.04
CA VAL A 56 7.71 6.44 12.97
C VAL A 56 8.89 7.36 13.30
N GLU A 57 8.61 8.59 13.75
CA GLU A 57 9.64 9.59 14.09
C GLU A 57 10.44 9.24 15.35
N SER A 58 9.88 8.42 16.25
CA SER A 58 10.58 7.94 17.44
C SER A 58 11.67 6.90 17.15
N LEU A 59 11.61 6.25 15.98
CA LEU A 59 12.54 5.18 15.62
C LEU A 59 13.95 5.74 15.33
N PRO A 60 15.02 5.00 15.66
CA PRO A 60 16.37 5.43 15.33
C PRO A 60 16.55 5.44 13.81
N ASN A 61 17.06 6.55 13.25
CA ASN A 61 17.34 6.66 11.82
C ASN A 61 18.69 6.02 11.44
N ASP A 62 18.78 4.71 11.66
CA ASP A 62 19.96 3.89 11.40
C ASP A 62 19.60 2.63 10.59
N GLY A 63 20.52 1.68 10.48
CA GLY A 63 20.30 0.43 9.75
C GLY A 63 19.55 -0.65 10.54
N SER A 64 19.13 -0.40 11.78
CA SER A 64 18.46 -1.42 12.61
C SER A 64 17.08 -1.78 12.06
N SER A 65 16.60 -2.98 12.33
CA SER A 65 15.22 -3.37 11.99
C SER A 65 14.26 -2.92 13.08
N GLN A 66 13.10 -2.39 12.69
CA GLN A 66 12.09 -1.89 13.62
C GLN A 66 10.71 -2.47 13.29
N VAL A 67 9.87 -2.60 14.31
CA VAL A 67 8.51 -3.10 14.18
C VAL A 67 7.55 -2.13 14.88
N ILE A 68 6.50 -1.71 14.18
CA ILE A 68 5.38 -0.98 14.75
C ILE A 68 4.14 -1.88 14.71
N TYR A 69 3.44 -1.97 15.83
CA TYR A 69 2.13 -2.60 15.92
C TYR A 69 1.06 -1.54 16.18
N ILE A 70 0.01 -1.54 15.37
CA ILE A 70 -1.07 -0.56 15.43
C ILE A 70 -2.35 -1.27 15.87
N TYR A 71 -2.89 -0.85 17.00
CA TYR A 71 -4.18 -1.33 17.49
C TYR A 71 -5.34 -0.81 16.64
N GLY A 72 -6.47 -1.52 16.68
CA GLY A 72 -7.67 -1.19 15.94
C GLY A 72 -8.14 0.24 16.20
N GLY A 73 -8.42 0.97 15.12
CA GLY A 73 -8.74 2.38 15.18
C GLY A 73 -8.69 3.08 13.83
N THR A 74 -9.24 4.30 13.80
CA THR A 74 -9.13 5.20 12.65
C THR A 74 -8.16 6.33 12.98
N TYR A 75 -7.08 6.42 12.21
CA TYR A 75 -5.99 7.36 12.36
C TYR A 75 -6.11 8.44 11.28
N LYS A 76 -6.55 9.63 11.69
CA LYS A 76 -6.77 10.78 10.79
C LYS A 76 -5.47 11.58 10.66
N GLU A 77 -4.58 11.12 9.80
CA GLU A 77 -3.25 11.71 9.63
C GLU A 77 -2.67 11.39 8.25
N GLN A 78 -1.64 12.14 7.85
CA GLN A 78 -0.75 11.77 6.76
C GLN A 78 0.49 11.13 7.37
N VAL A 79 0.93 9.99 6.84
CA VAL A 79 2.11 9.27 7.34
C VAL A 79 3.20 9.27 6.27
N VAL A 80 4.41 9.66 6.63
CA VAL A 80 5.57 9.74 5.75
C VAL A 80 6.72 8.95 6.36
N ILE A 81 7.22 7.97 5.61
CA ILE A 81 8.27 7.04 6.04
C ILE A 81 9.49 7.18 5.14
N THR A 82 10.58 7.71 5.72
CA THR A 82 11.87 7.94 5.05
C THR A 82 13.07 7.33 5.80
N ARG A 83 12.79 6.56 6.87
CA ARG A 83 13.79 5.93 7.72
C ARG A 83 14.68 4.95 6.95
N LYS A 84 16.00 4.97 7.17
CA LYS A 84 16.97 4.13 6.43
C LYS A 84 16.83 2.61 6.62
N GLY A 85 16.65 2.14 7.85
CA GLY A 85 16.65 0.71 8.16
C GLY A 85 15.31 0.03 7.86
N PRO A 86 15.27 -1.32 7.81
CA PRO A 86 14.04 -2.06 7.57
C PRO A 86 12.94 -1.73 8.58
N LEU A 87 11.71 -1.61 8.09
CA LEU A 87 10.54 -1.31 8.91
C LEU A 87 9.38 -2.24 8.56
N MET A 88 8.83 -2.89 9.60
CA MET A 88 7.60 -3.66 9.50
C MET A 88 6.49 -2.95 10.28
N ILE A 89 5.34 -2.75 9.65
CA ILE A 89 4.13 -2.21 10.28
C ILE A 89 3.04 -3.26 10.21
N ILE A 90 2.44 -3.58 11.37
CA ILE A 90 1.39 -4.59 11.50
C ILE A 90 0.15 -3.92 12.10
N GLY A 91 -0.98 -4.02 11.40
CA GLY A 91 -2.28 -3.64 11.95
C GLY A 91 -2.94 -4.80 12.69
N GLU A 92 -3.66 -4.47 13.76
CA GLU A 92 -4.61 -5.38 14.39
C GLU A 92 -5.71 -5.80 13.39
N THR A 93 -6.17 -7.04 13.55
CA THR A 93 -7.29 -7.59 12.76
C THR A 93 -8.47 -7.89 13.68
N ASN A 94 -9.68 -7.75 13.14
CA ASN A 94 -10.89 -8.18 13.81
C ASN A 94 -10.94 -9.72 13.91
N SER A 95 -11.86 -10.22 14.73
CA SER A 95 -12.02 -11.67 14.94
C SER A 95 -12.31 -12.48 13.65
N ASP A 96 -12.92 -11.84 12.65
CA ASP A 96 -13.21 -12.40 11.33
C ASP A 96 -12.04 -12.31 10.34
N GLY A 97 -10.91 -11.71 10.75
CA GLY A 97 -9.72 -11.53 9.94
C GLY A 97 -9.71 -10.27 9.08
N SER A 98 -10.75 -9.42 9.14
CA SER A 98 -10.75 -8.12 8.48
C SER A 98 -9.80 -7.13 9.18
N ASN A 99 -9.32 -6.13 8.45
CA ASN A 99 -8.44 -5.10 9.00
C ASN A 99 -9.20 -4.27 10.05
N ALA A 100 -8.61 -4.08 11.24
CA ALA A 100 -9.19 -3.23 12.28
C ALA A 100 -8.59 -1.80 12.26
N VAL A 101 -7.54 -1.58 11.48
CA VAL A 101 -6.80 -0.33 11.40
C VAL A 101 -7.10 0.39 10.09
N THR A 102 -7.44 1.67 10.17
CA THR A 102 -7.58 2.56 9.01
C THR A 102 -6.75 3.82 9.19
N ILE A 103 -5.86 4.11 8.25
CA ILE A 103 -5.21 5.42 8.08
C ILE A 103 -6.02 6.21 7.06
N VAL A 104 -6.41 7.45 7.41
CA VAL A 104 -7.25 8.27 6.54
C VAL A 104 -6.77 9.71 6.49
N HIS A 105 -6.68 10.23 5.26
CA HIS A 105 -6.46 11.65 4.98
C HIS A 105 -7.42 12.08 3.85
N SER A 106 -7.55 13.38 3.63
CA SER A 106 -8.20 13.95 2.44
C SER A 106 -7.28 15.03 1.85
N SER A 107 -6.62 14.72 0.75
CA SER A 107 -5.77 15.67 0.01
C SER A 107 -5.83 15.41 -1.49
N SER A 108 -5.70 16.45 -2.30
CA SER A 108 -5.61 16.34 -3.75
C SER A 108 -4.60 17.30 -4.35
N LEU A 109 -4.27 17.12 -5.63
CA LEU A 109 -3.36 18.01 -6.37
C LEU A 109 -3.85 19.46 -6.38
N SER A 110 -5.14 19.72 -6.18
CA SER A 110 -5.65 21.10 -6.02
C SER A 110 -5.13 21.83 -4.76
N GLN A 111 -4.52 21.09 -3.81
CA GLN A 111 -4.12 21.60 -2.48
C GLN A 111 -2.60 21.53 -2.25
N VAL A 112 -1.85 20.83 -3.11
CA VAL A 112 -0.40 20.57 -2.96
C VAL A 112 0.30 20.71 -4.32
N ASN A 113 1.62 20.57 -4.36
CA ASN A 113 2.38 20.85 -5.59
C ASN A 113 2.64 19.60 -6.45
N THR A 114 2.60 18.41 -5.84
CA THR A 114 2.87 17.14 -6.52
C THR A 114 1.87 16.07 -6.13
N ASP A 115 1.65 15.08 -7.00
CA ASP A 115 0.75 13.95 -6.71
C ASP A 115 1.16 13.21 -5.44
N GLU A 116 2.47 12.99 -5.23
CA GLU A 116 3.01 12.32 -4.05
C GLU A 116 2.63 13.01 -2.73
N GLU A 117 2.57 14.34 -2.71
CA GLU A 117 2.18 15.11 -1.52
C GLU A 117 0.71 14.90 -1.14
N THR A 118 -0.13 14.38 -2.04
CA THR A 118 -1.53 14.05 -1.74
C THR A 118 -1.66 12.74 -0.97
N ALA A 119 -0.63 11.88 -0.98
CA ALA A 119 -0.72 10.51 -0.51
C ALA A 119 -1.01 10.43 1.00
N THR A 120 -2.01 9.65 1.39
CA THR A 120 -2.29 9.38 2.82
C THR A 120 -1.10 8.70 3.50
N LEU A 121 -0.46 7.75 2.80
CA LEU A 121 0.77 7.10 3.20
C LEU A 121 1.85 7.26 2.13
N ARG A 122 3.01 7.80 2.50
CA ARG A 122 4.22 7.86 1.67
C ARG A 122 5.29 6.92 2.22
N VAL A 123 5.66 5.91 1.44
CA VAL A 123 6.71 4.95 1.77
C VAL A 123 7.90 5.16 0.84
N HIS A 124 8.81 6.02 1.26
CA HIS A 124 9.99 6.45 0.49
C HIS A 124 11.26 5.93 1.18
N THR A 125 11.30 4.61 1.37
CA THR A 125 12.45 3.88 1.94
C THR A 125 12.52 2.45 1.41
N ASP A 126 13.69 1.83 1.51
CA ASP A 126 13.88 0.43 1.16
C ASP A 126 13.44 -0.51 2.31
N ASN A 127 13.16 -1.78 1.99
CA ASN A 127 12.92 -2.87 2.94
C ASN A 127 11.76 -2.58 3.92
N PHE A 128 10.64 -2.14 3.37
CA PHE A 128 9.42 -1.88 4.11
C PHE A 128 8.42 -3.04 3.96
N SER A 129 7.69 -3.36 5.02
CA SER A 129 6.55 -4.28 4.94
C SER A 129 5.35 -3.79 5.75
N MET A 130 4.16 -3.88 5.18
CA MET A 130 2.90 -3.53 5.84
C MET A 130 1.90 -4.68 5.78
N TYR A 131 1.22 -4.93 6.90
CA TYR A 131 0.27 -6.01 7.06
C TYR A 131 -1.05 -5.47 7.62
N ASN A 132 -2.17 -5.89 7.02
CA ASN A 132 -3.50 -5.78 7.62
C ASN A 132 -3.96 -4.35 7.98
N ILE A 133 -3.64 -3.37 7.13
CA ILE A 133 -4.02 -1.96 7.33
C ILE A 133 -4.78 -1.45 6.11
N ASP A 134 -5.85 -0.70 6.36
CA ASP A 134 -6.54 0.07 5.33
C ASP A 134 -5.97 1.49 5.25
N VAL A 135 -5.70 1.99 4.05
CA VAL A 135 -5.20 3.34 3.78
C VAL A 135 -6.16 4.03 2.82
N LYS A 136 -6.70 5.19 3.20
CA LYS A 136 -7.79 5.86 2.48
C LYS A 136 -7.46 7.32 2.22
N ASN A 137 -7.54 7.73 0.95
CA ASN A 137 -7.72 9.13 0.61
C ASN A 137 -9.20 9.40 0.31
N THR A 138 -9.79 10.28 1.11
CA THR A 138 -11.24 10.53 1.11
C THR A 138 -11.65 11.76 0.30
N PHE A 139 -10.73 12.34 -0.47
CA PHE A 139 -11.03 13.53 -1.30
C PHE A 139 -12.14 13.28 -2.33
N GLY A 140 -12.14 12.11 -2.98
CA GLY A 140 -13.17 11.72 -3.95
C GLY A 140 -12.94 12.26 -5.36
N GLN A 141 -14.02 12.42 -6.13
CA GLN A 141 -13.97 12.85 -7.53
C GLN A 141 -13.95 14.38 -7.66
N ALA A 142 -13.10 14.90 -8.53
CA ALA A 142 -13.13 16.30 -8.98
C ALA A 142 -13.02 16.40 -10.51
N SER A 143 -13.43 17.54 -11.07
CA SER A 143 -13.32 17.82 -12.51
C SER A 143 -11.92 18.24 -12.94
N GLU A 144 -11.16 18.85 -12.04
CA GLU A 144 -9.79 19.35 -12.27
C GLU A 144 -8.94 19.06 -11.03
N ASN A 145 -7.66 18.73 -11.22
CA ASN A 145 -6.68 18.46 -10.16
C ASN A 145 -7.19 17.49 -9.06
N GLY A 146 -7.93 16.45 -9.48
CA GLY A 146 -8.58 15.47 -8.60
C GLY A 146 -7.71 14.29 -8.17
N GLN A 147 -6.44 14.25 -8.58
CA GLN A 147 -5.47 13.24 -8.15
C GLN A 147 -5.37 13.23 -6.62
N ALA A 148 -5.63 12.08 -6.01
CA ALA A 148 -5.75 11.96 -4.56
C ALA A 148 -5.28 10.56 -4.10
N LEU A 149 -3.99 10.46 -3.80
CA LEU A 149 -3.34 9.18 -3.56
C LEU A 149 -3.69 8.63 -2.17
N ALA A 150 -3.97 7.33 -2.08
CA ALA A 150 -3.92 6.60 -0.82
C ALA A 150 -2.47 6.26 -0.47
N LEU A 151 -1.71 5.77 -1.44
CA LEU A 151 -0.34 5.30 -1.26
C LEU A 151 0.60 5.88 -2.32
N SER A 152 1.75 6.41 -1.90
CA SER A 152 2.90 6.69 -2.75
C SER A 152 4.09 5.85 -2.30
N THR A 153 4.71 5.15 -3.26
CA THR A 153 5.86 4.26 -3.02
C THR A 153 7.04 4.66 -3.90
N SER A 154 8.23 4.70 -3.29
CA SER A 154 9.50 4.93 -3.98
C SER A 154 10.66 4.30 -3.19
N GLY A 155 10.84 2.99 -3.31
CA GLY A 155 11.88 2.25 -2.61
C GLY A 155 11.94 0.78 -3.04
N ASN A 156 13.04 0.10 -2.73
CA ASN A 156 13.27 -1.30 -3.07
C ASN A 156 12.74 -2.24 -1.98
N ASN A 157 12.30 -3.42 -2.38
CA ASN A 157 11.86 -4.49 -1.49
C ASN A 157 10.72 -4.07 -0.57
N GLN A 158 9.70 -3.41 -1.12
CA GLN A 158 8.52 -3.00 -0.38
C GLN A 158 7.39 -4.03 -0.53
N GLY A 159 6.86 -4.52 0.59
CA GLY A 159 5.81 -5.54 0.64
C GLY A 159 4.53 -5.03 1.30
N PHE A 160 3.39 -5.30 0.69
CA PHE A 160 2.07 -4.96 1.24
C PHE A 160 1.20 -6.21 1.21
N TYR A 161 0.71 -6.63 2.39
CA TYR A 161 0.06 -7.92 2.57
C TYR A 161 -1.30 -7.74 3.25
N ALA A 162 -2.36 -8.22 2.60
CA ALA A 162 -3.73 -8.10 3.11
C ALA A 162 -4.12 -6.66 3.50
N CYS A 163 -3.57 -5.66 2.79
CA CYS A 163 -3.88 -4.24 2.99
C CYS A 163 -5.04 -3.81 2.10
N GLY A 164 -5.75 -2.76 2.52
CA GLY A 164 -6.75 -2.08 1.70
C GLY A 164 -6.25 -0.71 1.26
N PHE A 165 -6.42 -0.35 -0.01
CA PHE A 165 -6.08 0.97 -0.54
C PHE A 165 -7.29 1.55 -1.26
N TYR A 166 -7.75 2.71 -0.80
CA TYR A 166 -9.02 3.29 -1.24
C TYR A 166 -8.85 4.73 -1.70
N GLY A 167 -9.31 5.03 -2.90
CA GLY A 167 -9.31 6.36 -3.48
C GLY A 167 -10.27 6.45 -4.68
N TYR A 168 -10.10 7.47 -5.52
CA TYR A 168 -10.89 7.63 -6.75
C TYR A 168 -9.99 7.79 -7.97
N GLN A 169 -9.25 8.89 -8.04
CA GLN A 169 -8.23 9.12 -9.07
C GLN A 169 -6.84 8.92 -8.43
N ASP A 170 -5.99 8.15 -9.10
CA ASP A 170 -4.58 7.98 -8.76
C ASP A 170 -4.35 7.34 -7.37
N THR A 171 -5.06 6.26 -7.04
CA THR A 171 -5.05 5.68 -5.68
C THR A 171 -3.68 5.17 -5.22
N ILE A 172 -2.92 4.48 -6.08
CA ILE A 172 -1.58 3.95 -5.78
C ILE A 172 -0.57 4.45 -6.81
N LEU A 173 0.45 5.15 -6.32
CA LEU A 173 1.62 5.56 -7.10
C LEU A 173 2.82 4.63 -6.82
N VAL A 174 3.25 3.90 -7.86
CA VAL A 174 4.47 3.08 -7.89
C VAL A 174 5.60 3.80 -8.64
N ASN A 175 6.26 4.75 -7.98
CA ASN A 175 7.16 5.72 -8.62
C ASN A 175 8.66 5.50 -8.34
N GLY A 176 9.07 4.27 -8.06
CA GLY A 176 10.48 3.90 -7.95
C GLY A 176 10.70 2.59 -7.21
N GLY A 177 11.80 1.89 -7.51
CA GLY A 177 12.19 0.67 -6.80
C GLY A 177 11.33 -0.55 -7.12
N THR A 178 11.09 -1.41 -6.13
CA THR A 178 10.40 -2.70 -6.30
C THR A 178 9.32 -2.92 -5.23
N GLN A 179 8.10 -3.19 -5.68
CA GLN A 179 6.93 -3.40 -4.83
C GLN A 179 6.28 -4.77 -5.06
N PHE A 180 5.79 -5.38 -3.98
CA PHE A 180 5.00 -6.59 -4.00
C PHE A 180 3.72 -6.42 -3.17
N PHE A 181 2.57 -6.43 -3.84
CA PHE A 181 1.25 -6.37 -3.22
C PHE A 181 0.63 -7.76 -3.28
N ALA A 182 0.24 -8.31 -2.12
CA ALA A 182 -0.37 -9.64 -2.04
C ALA A 182 -1.65 -9.65 -1.22
N TYR A 183 -2.70 -10.27 -1.76
CA TYR A 183 -4.00 -10.39 -1.10
C TYR A 183 -4.61 -9.03 -0.71
N CYS A 184 -4.23 -7.95 -1.40
CA CYS A 184 -4.70 -6.62 -1.10
C CYS A 184 -6.05 -6.34 -1.78
N TYR A 185 -6.83 -5.43 -1.20
CA TYR A 185 -7.98 -4.80 -1.84
C TYR A 185 -7.57 -3.41 -2.33
N ILE A 186 -7.82 -3.09 -3.60
CA ILE A 186 -7.43 -1.82 -4.22
C ILE A 186 -8.65 -1.26 -4.95
N GLU A 187 -9.07 -0.07 -4.56
CA GLU A 187 -10.29 0.58 -5.04
C GLU A 187 -10.01 1.94 -5.68
N GLY A 188 -10.60 2.18 -6.84
CA GLY A 188 -10.54 3.47 -7.53
C GLY A 188 -11.36 3.51 -8.82
N ALA A 189 -11.18 4.56 -9.62
CA ALA A 189 -11.91 4.77 -10.88
C ALA A 189 -10.98 5.16 -12.02
N VAL A 190 -10.13 6.17 -11.83
CA VAL A 190 -9.27 6.71 -12.88
C VAL A 190 -7.82 6.48 -12.48
N ASP A 191 -7.08 5.78 -13.34
CA ASP A 191 -5.63 5.56 -13.24
C ASP A 191 -5.20 5.07 -11.84
N TYR A 192 -6.02 4.25 -11.19
CA TYR A 192 -5.88 4.04 -9.74
C TYR A 192 -4.67 3.17 -9.34
N ILE A 193 -3.96 2.60 -10.31
CA ILE A 193 -2.60 2.07 -10.17
C ILE A 193 -1.72 2.73 -11.26
N PHE A 194 -0.81 3.61 -10.89
CA PHE A 194 -0.02 4.37 -11.86
C PHE A 194 1.43 4.57 -11.42
N GLY A 195 2.28 4.98 -12.35
CA GLY A 195 3.69 5.30 -12.07
C GLY A 195 4.57 5.20 -13.31
N GLN A 196 5.81 5.69 -13.18
CA GLN A 196 6.79 5.71 -14.28
C GLN A 196 7.99 4.81 -14.00
N HIS A 197 8.46 4.78 -12.75
CA HIS A 197 9.79 4.26 -12.41
C HIS A 197 9.79 2.95 -11.59
N GLY A 198 8.63 2.52 -11.07
CA GLY A 198 8.51 1.37 -10.19
C GLY A 198 8.37 0.03 -10.92
N ARG A 199 8.84 -1.04 -10.28
CA ARG A 199 8.56 -2.42 -10.71
C ARG A 199 7.66 -3.08 -9.70
N SER A 200 6.40 -3.29 -10.05
CA SER A 200 5.38 -3.73 -9.11
C SER A 200 4.66 -4.99 -9.57
N ILE A 201 4.34 -5.86 -8.61
CA ILE A 201 3.50 -7.03 -8.83
C ILE A 201 2.31 -6.97 -7.86
N PHE A 202 1.11 -7.15 -8.40
CA PHE A 202 -0.15 -7.28 -7.70
C PHE A 202 -0.62 -8.74 -7.80
N TYR A 203 -0.34 -9.52 -6.75
CA TYR A 203 -0.57 -10.95 -6.69
C TYR A 203 -1.81 -11.28 -5.86
N LYS A 204 -2.78 -12.01 -6.43
CA LYS A 204 -4.03 -12.39 -5.75
C LYS A 204 -4.75 -11.22 -5.06
N CYS A 205 -4.64 -10.03 -5.66
CA CYS A 205 -5.33 -8.85 -5.19
C CYS A 205 -6.77 -8.82 -5.74
N VAL A 206 -7.61 -7.99 -5.13
CA VAL A 206 -8.91 -7.59 -5.68
C VAL A 206 -8.78 -6.14 -6.14
N LEU A 207 -8.89 -5.93 -7.45
CA LEU A 207 -8.90 -4.60 -8.07
C LEU A 207 -10.36 -4.24 -8.34
N ALA A 208 -10.88 -3.25 -7.62
CA ALA A 208 -12.30 -2.96 -7.55
C ALA A 208 -12.60 -1.55 -8.09
N SER A 209 -13.28 -1.47 -9.22
CA SER A 209 -13.62 -0.18 -9.82
C SER A 209 -14.92 0.38 -9.26
N ILE A 210 -14.88 1.64 -8.80
CA ILE A 210 -16.06 2.38 -8.26
C ILE A 210 -16.58 3.45 -9.22
N GLY A 211 -15.93 3.63 -10.38
CA GLY A 211 -16.31 4.60 -11.38
C GLY A 211 -15.77 4.23 -12.76
N LYS A 212 -16.17 4.99 -13.77
CA LYS A 212 -15.63 4.87 -15.13
C LYS A 212 -14.15 5.24 -15.15
N GLY A 213 -13.35 4.54 -15.94
CA GLY A 213 -11.94 4.88 -16.14
C GLY A 213 -11.04 3.68 -16.38
N TYR A 214 -9.85 3.72 -15.78
CA TYR A 214 -8.73 2.85 -16.10
C TYR A 214 -8.14 2.28 -14.82
N ILE A 215 -7.84 0.98 -14.84
CA ILE A 215 -7.17 0.33 -13.71
C ILE A 215 -5.72 0.79 -13.62
N THR A 216 -4.99 0.73 -14.74
CA THR A 216 -3.58 1.13 -14.78
C THR A 216 -3.30 2.35 -15.66
N ALA A 217 -2.31 3.15 -15.26
CA ALA A 217 -1.68 4.17 -16.09
C ALA A 217 -0.15 4.11 -15.95
N HIS A 218 0.47 3.23 -16.72
CA HIS A 218 1.92 3.06 -16.72
C HIS A 218 2.58 4.09 -17.67
N GLY A 219 3.61 4.79 -17.19
CA GLY A 219 4.23 5.91 -17.92
C GLY A 219 5.76 5.90 -18.01
N PRO A 220 6.45 4.78 -18.30
CA PRO A 220 7.91 4.75 -18.30
C PRO A 220 8.51 5.54 -19.47
N SER A 221 9.73 6.04 -19.30
CA SER A 221 10.51 6.62 -20.41
C SER A 221 11.15 5.53 -21.29
N ALA A 222 11.67 5.92 -22.46
CA ALA A 222 12.37 5.01 -23.36
C ALA A 222 13.54 4.29 -22.64
N GLY A 223 13.60 2.97 -22.76
CA GLY A 223 14.67 2.16 -22.14
C GLY A 223 14.53 1.94 -20.64
N GLU A 224 13.50 2.50 -20.00
CA GLU A 224 13.28 2.34 -18.57
C GLU A 224 12.81 0.92 -18.21
N ASN A 225 13.43 0.37 -17.16
CA ASN A 225 13.14 -0.96 -16.64
C ASN A 225 12.05 -0.90 -15.57
N SER A 226 10.88 -0.41 -15.96
CA SER A 226 9.68 -0.27 -15.14
C SER A 226 8.55 -1.16 -15.70
N ILE A 227 7.70 -1.68 -14.82
CA ILE A 227 6.62 -2.61 -15.17
C ILE A 227 5.55 -2.69 -14.06
N ILE A 228 4.29 -2.81 -14.45
CA ILE A 228 3.17 -3.16 -13.56
C ILE A 228 2.65 -4.54 -13.96
N VAL A 229 2.73 -5.52 -13.05
CA VAL A 229 2.25 -6.89 -13.29
C VAL A 229 1.03 -7.17 -12.42
N ILE A 230 -0.07 -7.59 -13.02
CA ILE A 230 -1.26 -8.10 -12.31
C ILE A 230 -1.31 -9.61 -12.51
N ASP A 231 -1.07 -10.37 -11.43
CA ASP A 231 -1.02 -11.84 -11.47
C ASP A 231 -2.07 -12.45 -10.53
N SER A 232 -2.80 -13.45 -11.04
CA SER A 232 -3.75 -14.25 -10.28
C SER A 232 -4.77 -13.42 -9.47
N SER A 233 -5.04 -12.19 -9.91
CA SER A 233 -5.87 -11.21 -9.22
C SER A 233 -7.29 -11.19 -9.80
N THR A 234 -8.24 -10.71 -9.00
CA THR A 234 -9.63 -10.53 -9.41
C THR A 234 -9.88 -9.08 -9.76
N ILE A 235 -10.45 -8.81 -10.94
CA ILE A 235 -10.93 -7.50 -11.34
C ILE A 235 -12.45 -7.51 -11.24
N LYS A 236 -13.05 -6.52 -10.57
CA LYS A 236 -14.50 -6.41 -10.42
C LYS A 236 -14.97 -4.96 -10.41
N ALA A 237 -16.24 -4.75 -10.73
CA ALA A 237 -16.93 -3.53 -10.33
C ALA A 237 -17.31 -3.64 -8.83
N ALA A 238 -17.09 -2.57 -8.06
CA ALA A 238 -17.57 -2.45 -6.68
C ALA A 238 -18.96 -1.82 -6.60
N VAL A 239 -19.42 -1.20 -7.69
CA VAL A 239 -20.73 -0.56 -7.83
C VAL A 239 -21.40 -0.98 -9.14
N ASP A 240 -22.72 -0.88 -9.19
CA ASP A 240 -23.49 -1.16 -10.40
C ASP A 240 -23.29 -0.10 -11.49
N GLY A 241 -23.64 -0.45 -12.74
CA GLY A 241 -23.68 0.51 -13.84
C GLY A 241 -22.34 0.77 -14.54
N LEU A 242 -21.28 0.01 -14.25
CA LEU A 242 -19.96 0.16 -14.90
C LEU A 242 -19.75 -0.72 -16.14
N GLN A 243 -20.81 -1.32 -16.68
CA GLN A 243 -20.70 -2.19 -17.85
C GLN A 243 -20.09 -1.42 -19.04
N HIS A 244 -19.00 -1.96 -19.59
CA HIS A 244 -18.22 -1.37 -20.69
C HIS A 244 -17.61 0.01 -20.41
N GLN A 245 -17.42 0.39 -19.13
CA GLN A 245 -16.89 1.71 -18.74
C GLN A 245 -15.53 1.65 -18.02
N VAL A 246 -15.00 0.44 -17.78
CA VAL A 246 -13.72 0.22 -17.10
C VAL A 246 -12.77 -0.50 -18.06
N TYR A 247 -11.57 0.03 -18.18
CA TYR A 247 -10.51 -0.51 -19.02
C TYR A 247 -9.33 -0.98 -18.17
N LEU A 248 -8.62 -2.02 -18.62
CA LEU A 248 -7.44 -2.55 -17.90
C LEU A 248 -6.35 -1.50 -17.71
N GLY A 249 -6.23 -0.55 -18.63
CA GLY A 249 -5.33 0.57 -18.47
C GLY A 249 -5.30 1.48 -19.68
N ARG A 250 -4.50 2.54 -19.57
CA ARG A 250 -4.11 3.42 -20.67
C ARG A 250 -2.61 3.73 -20.59
N PRO A 251 -1.93 3.99 -21.72
CA PRO A 251 -0.55 4.45 -21.69
C PRO A 251 -0.50 5.90 -21.18
N TRP A 252 0.18 6.14 -20.05
CA TRP A 252 0.52 7.51 -19.65
C TRP A 252 1.71 8.03 -20.49
N SER A 253 2.59 7.14 -20.92
CA SER A 253 3.67 7.40 -21.86
C SER A 253 3.73 6.35 -22.99
N GLU A 254 4.55 6.61 -24.01
CA GLU A 254 4.69 5.76 -25.20
C GLU A 254 5.22 4.34 -24.94
N TYR A 255 5.87 4.11 -23.79
CA TYR A 255 6.56 2.86 -23.50
C TYR A 255 5.87 2.01 -22.42
N ALA A 256 4.59 2.28 -22.14
CA ALA A 256 3.77 1.54 -21.19
C ALA A 256 3.78 0.02 -21.46
N LYS A 257 3.91 -0.75 -20.39
CA LYS A 257 4.01 -2.23 -20.36
C LYS A 257 3.29 -2.81 -19.16
#